data_AF-A0A2P2PA22-F1
#
_entry.id   AF-A0A2P2PA22-F1
#
_cell.length_a   1.000
_cell.length_b   1.000
_cell.length_c   1.000
_cell.angle_alpha   90.00
_cell.angle_beta   90.00
_cell.angle_gamma   90.00
#
_symmetry.space_group_name_H-M   'P 1'
#
loop_
_entity.id
_entity.type
_entity.pdbx_description
1 polymer ?
#
loop_
_entity_poly.entity_id
_entity_poly.type
_entity_poly.pdbx_seq_one_letter_code
_entity_poly.pdbx_strand_id
1 'polypeptide(L)'
;MDSRLKERYPSKPAFRIAQLALNCLELEPKHRPPMKKVVETLERMEATNERKLETRIRASRPTTQRHGQQPSLQYRSPLRPKQDEGRVHQLLPRLT
;
A
#
# COMPACT_ATOMS: atom_id res chain seq x y z
N MET A 1 18.76 8.20 8.28
CA MET A 1 17.78 7.12 8.54
C MET A 1 18.26 5.87 7.82
N ASP A 2 18.28 4.72 8.48
CA ASP A 2 18.71 3.44 7.90
C ASP A 2 17.87 3.10 6.66
N SER A 3 18.53 2.82 5.53
CA SER A 3 17.87 2.50 4.26
C SER A 3 17.01 1.24 4.36
N ARG A 4 17.38 0.29 5.22
CA ARG A 4 16.66 -0.97 5.45
C ARG A 4 15.31 -0.76 6.15
N LEU A 5 15.14 0.37 6.85
CA LEU A 5 13.91 0.68 7.57
C LEU A 5 12.88 1.40 6.68
N LYS A 6 13.28 1.90 5.50
CA LYS A 6 12.47 2.82 4.69
C LYS A 6 11.14 2.21 4.22
N GLU A 7 11.11 0.91 3.97
CA GLU A 7 9.90 0.21 3.50
C GLU A 7 8.92 -0.10 4.65
N ARG A 8 9.43 -0.29 5.87
CA ARG A 8 8.62 -0.69 7.04
C ARG A 8 8.27 0.46 7.97
N TYR A 9 9.08 1.52 7.97
CA TYR A 9 8.97 2.65 8.89
C TYR A 9 9.00 3.96 8.11
N PRO A 10 7.82 4.54 7.84
CA PRO A 10 7.75 5.83 7.18
C PRO A 10 8.47 6.91 8.00
N SER A 11 9.11 7.87 7.32
CA SER A 11 9.96 8.88 7.97
C SER A 11 9.23 9.72 9.02
N LYS A 12 7.97 10.08 8.77
CA LYS A 12 7.17 10.94 9.66
C LYS A 12 6.86 10.31 11.03
N PRO A 13 6.25 9.10 11.12
CA PRO A 13 6.07 8.43 12.40
C PRO A 13 7.40 8.06 13.06
N ALA A 14 8.41 7.64 12.31
CA ALA A 14 9.75 7.37 12.85
C ALA A 14 10.35 8.62 13.52
N PHE A 15 10.22 9.79 12.88
CA PHE A 15 10.67 11.07 13.45
C PHE A 15 9.95 11.40 14.77
N ARG A 16 8.63 11.19 14.84
CA ARG A 16 7.86 11.43 16.07
C ARG A 16 8.34 10.58 17.24
N ILE A 17 8.63 9.30 16.99
CA ILE A 17 9.18 8.40 17.99
C ILE A 17 10.59 8.85 18.41
N ALA A 18 11.44 9.26 17.45
CA ALA A 18 12.77 9.77 17.74
C ALA A 18 12.73 11.04 18.61
N GLN A 19 11.78 11.95 18.36
CA GLN A 19 11.59 13.14 19.21
C GLN A 19 11.21 12.76 20.65
N LEU A 20 10.33 11.77 20.84
CA LEU A 20 9.99 11.28 22.17
C LEU A 20 11.21 10.64 22.86
N ALA A 21 11.98 9.84 22.13
CA ALA A 21 13.20 9.23 22.65
C ALA A 21 14.22 10.31 23.10
N LEU A 22 14.39 11.38 22.33
CA LEU A 22 15.26 12.49 22.70
C LEU A 22 14.83 13.13 24.02
N ASN A 23 13.53 13.40 24.20
CA ASN A 23 13.02 13.96 25.46
C ASN A 23 13.22 13.00 26.65
N CYS A 24 13.12 11.69 26.44
CA CYS A 24 13.38 10.69 27.47
C CYS A 24 14.86 10.61 27.86
N LEU A 25 15.75 10.87 26.91
CA LEU A 25 17.21 10.84 27.08
C LEU A 25 17.80 12.20 27.46
N GLU A 26 16.95 13.17 27.82
CA GLU A 26 17.39 14.52 28.19
C GLU A 26 18.45 14.47 29.29
N LEU A 27 19.47 15.33 29.16
CA LEU A 27 20.64 15.29 30.05
C LEU A 27 20.21 15.56 31.50
N GLU A 28 19.34 16.55 31.66
CA GLU A 28 18.80 16.98 32.94
C GLU A 28 17.54 16.15 33.30
N PRO A 29 17.56 15.38 34.41
CA PRO A 29 16.46 14.49 34.77
C PRO A 29 15.10 15.18 34.95
N LYS A 30 15.07 16.44 35.40
CA LYS A 30 13.80 17.17 35.64
C LYS A 30 13.02 17.48 34.35
N HIS A 31 13.69 17.45 33.20
CA HIS A 31 13.06 17.67 31.90
C HIS A 31 12.56 16.36 31.27
N ARG A 32 12.94 15.20 31.80
CA ARG A 32 12.48 13.92 31.29
C ARG A 32 10.99 13.77 31.59
N PRO A 33 10.19 13.30 30.61
CA PRO A 33 8.78 13.06 30.83
C PRO A 33 8.56 11.91 31.84
N PRO A 34 7.54 11.98 32.71
CA PRO A 34 7.15 10.84 33.53
C PRO A 34 6.63 9.71 32.64
N MET A 35 6.79 8.46 33.07
CA MET A 35 6.44 7.28 32.25
C MET A 35 4.97 7.30 31.80
N LYS A 36 4.05 7.80 32.64
CA LYS A 36 2.65 8.01 32.26
C LYS A 36 2.51 8.85 30.98
N LYS A 37 3.27 9.95 30.89
CA LYS A 37 3.23 10.83 29.70
C LYS A 37 3.83 10.17 28.47
N VAL A 38 4.87 9.34 28.66
CA VAL A 38 5.50 8.57 27.58
C VAL A 38 4.47 7.61 26.96
N VAL A 39 3.77 6.83 27.79
CA VAL A 39 2.73 5.89 27.35
C VAL A 39 1.59 6.61 26.62
N GLU A 40 1.03 7.67 27.22
CA GLU A 40 -0.03 8.48 26.58
C GLU A 40 0.39 9.04 25.21
N THR A 41 1.69 9.33 25.05
CA THR A 41 2.24 9.88 23.81
C THR A 41 2.38 8.78 22.75
N LEU A 42 2.82 7.58 23.14
CA LEU A 42 2.93 6.42 22.26
C LEU A 42 1.57 5.95 21.74
N GLU A 43 0.58 5.81 22.62
CA GLU A 43 -0.80 5.41 22.25
C GLU A 43 -1.40 6.39 21.23
N ARG A 44 -1.16 7.70 21.41
CA ARG A 44 -1.61 8.73 20.46
C ARG A 44 -0.95 8.59 19.09
N MET A 45 0.33 8.23 19.03
CA MET A 45 1.05 8.02 17.78
C MET A 45 0.51 6.78 17.04
N GLU A 46 0.21 5.71 17.77
CA GLU A 46 -0.41 4.49 17.22
C GLU A 46 -1.80 4.77 16.65
N ALA A 47 -2.69 5.39 17.43
CA ALA A 47 -4.06 5.72 17.00
C ALA A 47 -4.10 6.63 15.76
N THR A 48 -3.09 7.48 15.57
CA THR A 48 -2.98 8.34 14.38
C THR A 48 -2.52 7.56 13.14
N ASN A 49 -1.70 6.53 13.33
CA ASN A 49 -1.19 5.69 12.24
C ASN A 49 -2.24 4.71 11.72
N GLU A 50 -3.07 4.12 12.60
CA GLU A 50 -4.16 3.21 12.21
C GLU A 50 -5.16 3.89 11.27
N ARG A 51 -5.60 5.11 11.61
CA ARG A 51 -6.50 5.92 10.75
C ARG A 51 -5.94 6.18 9.34
N LYS A 52 -4.61 6.25 9.22
CA LYS A 52 -3.93 6.43 7.93
C LYS A 52 -3.87 5.16 7.09
N LEU A 53 -3.74 4.00 7.74
CA LEU A 53 -3.81 2.72 7.07
C LEU A 53 -5.21 2.48 6.51
N GLU A 54 -6.25 2.76 7.30
CA GLU A 54 -7.65 2.62 6.90
C GLU A 54 -8.02 3.51 5.70
N THR A 55 -7.59 4.77 5.71
CA THR A 55 -7.83 5.70 4.59
C THR A 55 -7.09 5.29 3.31
N ARG A 56 -5.86 4.76 3.43
CA ARG A 56 -5.14 4.21 2.27
C ARG A 56 -5.85 2.98 1.69
N ILE A 57 -6.34 2.07 2.54
CA ILE A 57 -7.12 0.89 2.10
C ILE A 57 -8.39 1.33 1.36
N ARG A 58 -9.11 2.34 1.86
CA ARG A 58 -10.32 2.88 1.21
C ARG A 58 -10.04 3.56 -0.13
N ALA A 59 -8.99 4.37 -0.22
CA ALA A 59 -8.59 5.05 -1.47
C ALA A 59 -8.08 4.07 -2.54
N SER A 60 -7.63 2.88 -2.14
CA SER A 60 -7.11 1.85 -3.04
C SER A 60 -8.20 0.96 -3.65
N ARG A 61 -9.49 1.12 -3.27
CA ARG A 61 -10.59 0.46 -3.97
C ARG A 61 -10.89 1.24 -5.25
N PRO A 62 -10.57 0.73 -6.45
CA PRO A 62 -11.00 1.38 -7.68
C PRO A 62 -12.53 1.32 -7.71
N THR A 63 -13.17 2.49 -7.68
CA THR A 63 -14.58 2.60 -8.03
C THR A 63 -14.71 2.27 -9.51
N THR A 64 -15.05 1.03 -9.84
CA THR A 64 -15.51 0.66 -11.19
C THR A 64 -16.87 1.31 -11.42
N GLN A 65 -16.89 2.60 -11.75
CA GLN A 65 -18.05 3.23 -12.37
C GLN A 65 -18.18 2.64 -13.77
N ARG A 66 -19.03 1.62 -13.90
CA ARG A 66 -19.56 1.15 -15.18
C ARG A 66 -20.50 2.23 -15.73
N HIS A 67 -19.97 3.18 -16.49
CA HIS A 67 -20.76 3.95 -17.46
C HIS A 67 -20.57 3.31 -18.84
N GLY A 68 -21.40 2.32 -19.13
CA GLY A 68 -21.52 1.77 -20.48
C GLY A 68 -22.38 2.69 -21.34
N GLN A 69 -21.75 3.43 -22.24
CA GLN A 69 -22.42 3.98 -23.42
C GLN A 69 -21.69 3.46 -24.66
N GLN A 70 -22.32 2.49 -25.31
CA GLN A 70 -22.06 2.09 -26.69
C GLN A 70 -22.75 3.11 -27.62
N PRO A 71 -22.10 3.53 -28.71
CA PRO A 71 -22.81 3.67 -29.97
C PRO A 71 -22.14 2.78 -31.04
N SER A 72 -22.93 1.83 -31.52
CA SER A 72 -22.64 0.96 -32.65
C SER A 72 -22.91 1.69 -33.97
N LEU A 73 -21.87 1.97 -34.77
CA LEU A 73 -22.05 2.28 -36.19
C LEU A 73 -20.91 1.67 -37.04
N GLN A 74 -21.18 0.45 -37.50
CA GLN A 74 -20.94 -0.08 -38.85
C GLN A 74 -19.81 0.55 -39.71
N TYR A 75 -18.73 -0.21 -39.95
CA TYR A 75 -18.15 -0.30 -41.29
C TYR A 75 -17.74 -1.74 -41.60
N ARG A 76 -18.52 -2.35 -42.50
CA ARG A 76 -18.37 -3.67 -43.09
C ARG A 76 -17.53 -3.54 -44.36
N SER A 77 -16.65 -4.51 -44.66
CA SER A 77 -16.41 -5.18 -45.98
C SER A 77 -15.06 -5.97 -45.99
N PRO A 78 -14.72 -6.81 -47.00
CA PRO A 78 -14.91 -8.26 -46.95
C PRO A 78 -13.67 -9.09 -47.44
N LEU A 79 -13.81 -10.42 -47.47
CA LEU A 79 -13.01 -11.44 -48.21
C LEU A 79 -11.79 -12.11 -47.50
N ARG A 80 -11.91 -13.43 -47.32
CA ARG A 80 -10.87 -14.44 -46.95
C ARG A 80 -10.00 -14.82 -48.16
N PRO A 81 -8.78 -15.36 -47.94
CA PRO A 81 -8.54 -16.82 -48.06
C PRO A 81 -7.63 -17.37 -46.94
N LYS A 82 -8.08 -18.31 -46.09
CA LYS A 82 -7.75 -19.77 -46.06
C LYS A 82 -6.26 -20.16 -46.18
N GLN A 83 -5.67 -20.66 -45.08
CA GLN A 83 -4.85 -21.89 -44.90
C GLN A 83 -4.29 -21.86 -43.46
N ASP A 84 -4.70 -22.74 -42.56
CA ASP A 84 -4.29 -24.14 -42.35
C ASP A 84 -3.24 -24.22 -41.22
N GLU A 85 -3.68 -24.69 -40.05
CA GLU A 85 -3.04 -25.71 -39.20
C GLU A 85 -3.58 -25.62 -37.75
N GLY A 86 -4.18 -26.72 -37.31
CA GLY A 86 -4.75 -26.90 -35.98
C GLY A 86 -3.67 -26.85 -34.89
N ARG A 87 -4.01 -26.36 -33.69
CA ARG A 87 -4.36 -27.23 -32.53
C ARG A 87 -3.30 -28.33 -32.34
N VAL A 88 -2.53 -28.41 -31.26
CA VAL A 88 -2.92 -28.35 -29.85
C VAL A 88 -1.61 -28.20 -29.05
N HIS A 89 -1.48 -27.20 -28.16
CA HIS A 89 -0.44 -27.26 -27.14
C HIS A 89 -0.75 -28.44 -26.21
N GLN A 90 0.07 -29.49 -26.32
CA GLN A 90 -0.01 -30.70 -25.51
C GLN A 90 0.24 -30.39 -24.03
N LEU A 91 -0.50 -31.11 -23.20
CA LEU A 91 -0.50 -31.05 -21.75
C LEU A 91 0.86 -31.45 -21.14
N LEU A 92 1.13 -30.80 -20.01
CA LEU A 92 2.11 -31.08 -18.96
C LEU A 92 2.30 -32.59 -18.64
N PRO A 93 3.56 -33.05 -18.47
CA PRO A 93 3.87 -34.14 -17.57
C PRO A 93 4.56 -33.62 -16.30
N ARG A 94 3.95 -33.89 -15.13
CA ARG A 94 4.66 -33.96 -13.86
C ARG A 94 5.29 -35.35 -13.74
N LEU A 95 6.56 -35.41 -13.33
CA LEU A 95 7.23 -36.64 -12.92
C LEU A 95 7.81 -36.46 -11.52
N THR A 96 7.30 -37.27 -10.59
CA THR A 96 8.03 -37.88 -9.47
C THR A 96 7.67 -39.34 -9.50
#